data_AF-A0A2W7R670-F1
#
_entry.id   AF-A0A2W7R670-F1
#
_cell.length_a   1.000
_cell.length_b   1.000
_cell.length_c   1.000
_cell.angle_alpha   90.00
_cell.angle_beta   90.00
_cell.angle_gamma   90.00
#
_symmetry.space_group_name_H-M   'P 1'
#
loop_
_entity.id
_entity.type
_entity.pdbx_description
1 polymer ?
#
loop_
_entity_poly.entity_id
_entity_poly.type
_entity_poly.pdbx_seq_one_letter_code
_entity_poly.pdbx_strand_id
1 'polypeptide(L)'
;MITALSSAYVKTARAKGVKSRNIIFVHALRNAMLPVITVIGDQAAALLNGAVVIETIFGFPGVGKLMIDSILQRDFNVVLAAIMVTAIAIFLMNLLIDMA
;
A
#
# COMPACT_ATOMS: atom_id res chain seq x y z
N MET A 1 15.19 -0.44 15.65
CA MET A 1 14.75 0.52 16.68
C MET A 1 13.69 1.42 16.06
N ILE A 2 12.52 1.59 16.69
CA ILE A 2 11.49 2.51 16.15
C ILE A 2 12.00 3.95 16.33
N THR A 3 12.39 4.60 15.23
CA THR A 3 12.93 5.97 15.22
C THR A 3 12.04 6.98 15.94
N ALA A 4 10.72 6.79 15.91
CA ALA A 4 9.76 7.63 16.63
C ALA A 4 9.99 7.66 18.15
N LEU A 5 10.42 6.57 18.78
CA LEU A 5 10.69 6.51 20.23
C LEU A 5 12.01 7.19 20.63
N SER A 6 12.96 7.32 19.69
CA SER A 6 14.25 7.98 19.93
C SER A 6 14.23 9.50 19.65
N SER A 7 13.09 10.01 19.18
CA SER A 7 12.90 11.40 18.78
C SER A 7 12.95 12.40 19.95
N ALA A 8 13.29 13.66 19.65
CA ALA A 8 13.41 14.73 20.64
C ALA A 8 12.07 15.05 21.33
N TYR A 9 10.93 14.90 20.64
CA TYR A 9 9.60 15.12 21.22
C TYR A 9 9.23 14.04 22.26
N VAL A 10 9.71 12.80 22.10
CA VAL A 10 9.54 11.74 23.11
C VAL A 10 10.44 11.98 24.32
N LYS A 11 11.68 12.43 24.11
CA LYS A 11 12.62 12.76 25.21
C LYS A 11 12.09 13.90 26.07
N THR A 12 11.54 14.94 25.46
CA THR A 12 10.91 16.06 26.18
C THR A 12 9.62 15.63 26.91
N ALA A 13 8.80 14.76 26.31
CA ALA A 13 7.63 14.21 27.00
C ALA A 13 8.01 13.37 28.24
N ARG A 14 9.10 12.59 28.16
CA ARG A 14 9.66 11.88 29.33
C ARG A 14 10.16 12.84 30.41
N ALA A 15 10.88 13.90 30.03
CA ALA A 15 11.37 14.90 30.97
C ALA A 15 10.24 15.65 31.69
N LYS A 16 9.06 15.80 31.05
CA LYS A 16 7.84 16.35 31.65
C LYS A 16 7.09 15.38 32.57
N GLY A 17 7.55 14.14 32.75
CA GLY A 17 6.92 13.14 33.62
C GLY A 17 5.66 12.47 33.04
N VAL A 18 5.44 12.54 31.72
CA VAL A 18 4.29 11.89 31.07
C VAL A 18 4.38 10.38 31.22
N LYS A 19 3.27 9.72 31.62
CA LYS A 19 3.18 8.26 31.74
C LYS A 19 3.58 7.58 30.42
N SER A 20 4.43 6.54 30.49
CA SER A 20 4.95 5.81 29.33
C SER A 20 3.86 5.33 28.35
N ARG A 21 2.68 4.96 28.87
CA ARG A 21 1.55 4.54 28.02
C ARG A 21 1.05 5.67 27.12
N ASN A 22 0.95 6.90 27.63
CA ASN A 22 0.52 8.05 26.83
C ASN A 22 1.60 8.45 25.81
N ILE A 23 2.88 8.32 26.16
CA ILE A 23 3.98 8.56 25.22
C ILE A 23 3.90 7.62 24.02
N ILE A 24 3.62 6.34 24.25
CA ILE A 24 3.52 5.34 23.17
C ILE A 24 2.29 5.62 22.31
N PHE A 25 1.08 5.65 22.90
CA PHE A 25 -0.16 5.73 22.12
C PHE A 25 -0.43 7.10 21.49
N VAL A 26 -0.03 8.20 22.14
CA VAL A 26 -0.36 9.56 21.67
C VAL A 26 0.79 10.19 20.89
N HIS A 27 2.04 10.02 21.34
CA HIS A 27 3.18 10.72 20.75
C HIS A 27 3.96 9.87 19.74
N ALA A 28 4.29 8.63 20.08
CA ALA A 28 5.08 7.78 19.22
C ALA A 28 4.24 7.13 18.12
N LEU A 29 3.07 6.57 18.46
CA LEU A 29 2.22 5.83 17.54
C LEU A 29 1.71 6.72 16.40
N ARG A 30 1.10 7.88 16.73
CA ARG A 30 0.56 8.80 15.72
C ARG A 30 1.59 9.21 14.67
N ASN A 31 2.82 9.49 15.10
CA ASN A 31 3.90 9.90 14.19
C ASN A 31 4.57 8.71 13.48
N ALA A 32 4.56 7.52 14.08
CA ALA A 32 5.05 6.29 13.45
C ALA A 32 4.04 5.68 12.47
N MET A 33 2.74 6.02 12.57
CA MET A 33 1.72 5.47 11.66
C MET A 33 1.85 6.00 10.24
N LEU A 34 2.36 7.21 10.03
CA LEU A 34 2.56 7.78 8.69
C LEU A 34 3.37 6.85 7.77
N PRO A 35 4.62 6.47 8.10
CA PRO A 35 5.38 5.53 7.27
C PRO A 35 4.78 4.12 7.23
N VAL A 36 4.03 3.72 8.26
CA VAL A 36 3.36 2.41 8.28
C VAL A 36 2.24 2.35 7.24
N ILE A 37 1.43 3.40 7.13
CA ILE A 37 0.36 3.50 6.13
C ILE A 37 0.94 3.44 4.71
N THR A 38 2.02 4.18 4.45
CA THR A 38 2.70 4.15 3.15
C THR A 38 3.21 2.74 2.80
N VAL A 39 3.85 2.06 3.75
CA VAL A 39 4.39 0.69 3.52
C VAL A 39 3.27 -0.33 3.33
N ILE A 40 2.16 -0.21 4.07
CA ILE A 40 0.99 -1.08 3.87
C ILE A 40 0.38 -0.84 2.48
N GLY A 41 0.29 0.42 2.06
CA GLY A 41 -0.18 0.80 0.73
C GLY A 41 0.67 0.19 -0.38
N ASP A 42 2.00 0.31 -0.27
CA ASP A 42 2.94 -0.31 -1.21
C ASP A 42 2.80 -1.84 -1.26
N GLN A 43 2.66 -2.49 -0.09
CA GLN A 43 2.40 -3.94 -0.03
C GLN A 43 1.05 -4.33 -0.67
N ALA A 44 0.00 -3.53 -0.50
CA ALA A 44 -1.28 -3.78 -1.14
C ALA A 44 -1.19 -3.69 -2.68
N ALA A 45 -0.45 -2.70 -3.20
CA ALA A 45 -0.17 -2.59 -4.63
C ALA A 45 0.66 -3.77 -5.16
N ALA A 46 1.63 -4.25 -4.36
CA ALA A 46 2.39 -5.46 -4.69
C ALA A 46 1.50 -6.71 -4.75
N LEU A 47 0.53 -6.84 -3.84
CA LEU A 47 -0.44 -7.95 -3.86
C LEU A 47 -1.32 -7.93 -5.11
N LEU A 48 -1.74 -6.75 -5.59
CA LEU A 48 -2.47 -6.61 -6.85
C LEU A 48 -1.66 -7.12 -8.06
N ASN A 49 -0.36 -6.82 -8.10
CA ASN A 49 0.51 -7.36 -9.15
C ASN A 49 0.66 -8.88 -9.03
N GLY A 50 0.78 -9.41 -7.82
CA GLY A 50 0.85 -10.85 -7.56
C GLY A 50 -0.46 -11.59 -7.87
N ALA A 51 -1.61 -10.92 -7.75
CA ALA A 51 -2.92 -11.50 -8.02
C ALA A 51 -3.05 -12.01 -9.46
N VAL A 52 -2.40 -11.36 -10.43
CA VAL A 52 -2.38 -11.79 -11.84
C VAL A 52 -1.87 -13.23 -11.99
N VAL A 53 -0.85 -13.60 -11.22
CA VAL A 53 -0.28 -14.96 -11.23
C VAL A 53 -1.29 -15.96 -10.68
N ILE A 54 -1.98 -15.61 -9.60
CA ILE A 54 -3.00 -16.45 -8.97
C ILE A 54 -4.20 -16.63 -9.92
N GLU A 55 -4.67 -15.54 -10.54
CA GLU A 55 -5.77 -15.56 -11.50
C GLU A 55 -5.46 -16.46 -12.70
N THR A 56 -4.22 -16.40 -13.20
CA THR A 56 -3.79 -17.20 -14.35
C THR A 56 -3.67 -18.68 -14.00
N ILE A 57 -3.03 -19.02 -12.86
CA ILE A 57 -2.77 -20.42 -12.47
C ILE A 57 -4.05 -21.12 -12.01
N PHE A 58 -4.86 -20.46 -11.18
CA PHE A 58 -6.09 -21.04 -10.64
C PHE A 58 -7.31 -20.83 -11.53
N GLY A 59 -7.14 -20.14 -12.67
CA GLY A 59 -8.22 -19.86 -13.61
C GLY A 59 -9.31 -18.92 -13.07
N PHE A 60 -9.03 -18.23 -11.94
CA PHE A 60 -9.97 -17.32 -11.29
C PHE A 60 -10.31 -16.15 -12.24
N PRO A 61 -11.59 -15.81 -12.43
CA PRO A 61 -11.98 -14.75 -13.35
C PRO A 61 -11.56 -13.38 -12.79
N GLY A 62 -10.60 -12.74 -13.44
CA GLY A 62 -10.08 -11.42 -13.06
C GLY A 62 -9.45 -10.67 -14.23
N VAL A 63 -9.08 -9.41 -13.99
CA VAL A 63 -8.56 -8.49 -15.01
C VAL A 63 -7.16 -8.92 -15.47
N GLY A 64 -6.35 -9.49 -14.57
CA GLY A 64 -5.03 -10.00 -14.90
C GLY A 64 -5.09 -11.19 -15.85
N LYS A 65 -5.96 -12.16 -15.57
CA LYS A 65 -6.22 -13.27 -16.48
C LYS A 65 -6.75 -12.79 -17.83
N LEU A 66 -7.70 -11.85 -17.84
CA LEU A 66 -8.25 -11.28 -19.07
C LEU A 66 -7.16 -10.61 -19.92
N MET A 67 -6.22 -9.89 -19.29
CA MET A 67 -5.07 -9.30 -19.98
C MET A 67 -4.16 -10.37 -20.60
N ILE A 68 -3.84 -11.45 -19.88
CA ILE A 68 -3.03 -12.57 -20.38
C ILE A 68 -3.72 -13.25 -21.58
N ASP A 69 -5.01 -13.54 -21.45
CA ASP A 69 -5.80 -14.19 -22.51
C ASP A 69 -5.85 -13.32 -23.77
N SER A 70 -6.02 -12.00 -23.63
CA SER A 70 -6.02 -11.06 -24.76
C SER A 70 -4.64 -10.92 -25.42
N ILE A 71 -3.54 -11.01 -24.66
CA ILE A 71 -2.18 -11.06 -25.23
C ILE A 71 -2.02 -12.31 -26.10
N LEU A 72 -2.49 -13.47 -25.64
CA LEU A 72 -2.41 -14.74 -26.37
C LEU A 72 -3.28 -14.70 -27.65
N GLN A 73 -4.45 -14.07 -27.59
CA GLN A 73 -5.35 -13.90 -28.74
C GLN A 73 -4.95 -12.75 -29.67
N ARG A 74 -3.88 -12.00 -29.35
CA ARG A 74 -3.43 -10.80 -30.07
C ARG A 74 -4.50 -9.72 -30.18
N ASP A 75 -5.41 -9.64 -29.20
CA ASP A 75 -6.39 -8.57 -29.12
C ASP A 75 -5.79 -7.36 -28.40
N PHE A 76 -5.06 -6.55 -29.16
CA PHE A 76 -4.38 -5.36 -28.64
C PHE A 76 -5.34 -4.30 -28.08
N ASN A 77 -6.60 -4.26 -28.55
CA ASN A 77 -7.59 -3.30 -28.06
C ASN A 77 -7.97 -3.61 -26.61
N VAL A 78 -8.24 -4.88 -26.32
CA VAL A 78 -8.59 -5.33 -24.97
C VAL A 78 -7.40 -5.22 -24.03
N VAL A 79 -6.19 -5.55 -24.50
CA VAL A 79 -4.95 -5.36 -23.71
C VAL A 79 -4.76 -3.89 -23.32
N LEU A 80 -4.91 -2.97 -24.27
CA LEU A 80 -4.77 -1.54 -24.00
C LEU A 80 -5.80 -1.05 -22.98
N ALA A 81 -7.07 -1.46 -23.15
CA ALA A 81 -8.13 -1.11 -22.21
C ALA A 81 -7.86 -1.65 -20.80
N ALA A 82 -7.44 -2.91 -20.68
CA ALA A 82 -7.12 -3.53 -19.39
C ALA A 82 -5.93 -2.85 -18.69
N ILE A 83 -4.86 -2.52 -19.43
CA ILE A 83 -3.71 -1.78 -18.91
C ILE A 83 -4.14 -0.38 -18.44
N MET A 84 -4.95 0.32 -19.22
CA MET A 84 -5.37 1.68 -18.89
C MET A 84 -6.24 1.72 -17.64
N VAL A 85 -7.18 0.77 -17.48
CA VAL A 85 -8.02 0.66 -16.29
C VAL A 85 -7.19 0.31 -15.05
N THR A 86 -6.27 -0.66 -15.16
CA THR A 86 -5.42 -1.06 -14.02
C THR A 86 -4.44 0.04 -13.63
N ALA A 87 -3.84 0.74 -14.59
CA ALA A 87 -2.97 1.87 -14.34
C ALA A 87 -3.69 3.02 -13.61
N ILE A 88 -4.91 3.38 -14.04
CA ILE A 88 -5.72 4.40 -13.36
C ILE A 88 -6.08 3.95 -11.95
N ALA A 89 -6.46 2.68 -11.75
CA ALA A 89 -6.80 2.17 -10.42
C ALA A 89 -5.60 2.21 -9.46
N ILE A 90 -4.42 1.78 -9.91
CA ILE A 90 -3.19 1.83 -9.11
C ILE A 90 -2.80 3.28 -8.82
N PHE A 91 -2.91 4.18 -9.81
CA PHE A 91 -2.64 5.59 -9.61
C PHE A 91 -3.55 6.21 -8.55
N LEU A 92 -4.86 5.94 -8.62
CA LEU A 92 -5.83 6.42 -7.62
C LEU A 92 -5.53 5.85 -6.23
N MET A 93 -5.13 4.57 -6.14
CA MET A 93 -4.75 3.95 -4.89
C MET A 93 -3.53 4.65 -4.27
N ASN A 94 -2.48 4.89 -5.04
CA ASN A 94 -1.28 5.58 -4.58
C ASN A 94 -1.60 7.01 -4.14
N LEU A 95 -2.43 7.72 -4.90
CA LEU A 95 -2.87 9.06 -4.52
C LEU A 95 -3.63 9.06 -3.18
N LEU A 96 -4.50 8.07 -2.95
CA LEU A 96 -5.21 7.93 -1.68
C LEU A 96 -4.27 7.62 -0.51
N ILE A 97 -3.22 6.81 -0.74
CA ILE A 97 -2.21 6.50 0.27
C ILE A 97 -1.40 7.74 0.63
N ASP A 98 -1.00 8.54 -0.36
CA ASP A 98 -0.23 9.76 -0.13
C ASP A 98 -1.04 10.87 0.54
N MET A 99 -2.36 10.88 0.37
CA MET A 99 -3.27 11.84 1.01
C MET A 99 -3.59 11.50 2.48
N ALA A 100 -3.39 10.26 2.92
CA ALA A 100 -3.74 9.77 4.26
C ALA A 100 -2.64 10.03 5.31
#